data_AF-A0A8E0IEZ6-F1
#
_entry.id   AF-A0A8E0IEZ6-F1
#
_cell.length_a   1.000
_cell.length_b   1.000
_cell.length_c   1.000
_cell.angle_alpha   90.00
_cell.angle_beta   90.00
_cell.angle_gamma   90.00
#
_symmetry.space_group_name_H-M   'P 1'
#
loop_
_entity.id
_entity.type
_entity.pdbx_description
1 polymer ?
#
loop_
_entity_poly.entity_id
_entity_poly.type
_entity_poly.pdbx_seq_one_letter_code
_entity_poly.pdbx_strand_id
1 'polypeptide(L)'
;MAITYPVHSGSAAIHADALTMAYATLGLIQLFHAFNVKSIHQSLFTVGAFRNKAFNWAILASFVLLAVTILVPGFNGLFHVTSLDWHQWITVLGAGVAMIVIVEIVKVFERARRKQRA
;
A
#
# COMPACT_ATOMS: atom_id res chain seq x y z
N MET A 1 -13.35 -0.55 13.30
CA MET A 1 -12.20 0.33 13.60
C MET A 1 -12.47 1.78 13.25
N ALA A 2 -12.68 2.18 11.97
CA ALA A 2 -13.09 3.57 11.65
C ALA A 2 -14.47 3.95 12.24
N ILE A 3 -15.37 2.97 12.37
CA ILE A 3 -16.68 3.11 13.03
C ILE A 3 -16.56 3.14 14.57
N THR A 4 -15.42 2.69 15.11
CA THR A 4 -15.21 2.50 16.56
C THR A 4 -14.40 3.65 17.17
N TYR A 5 -13.48 4.24 16.41
CA TYR A 5 -12.67 5.41 16.78
C TYR A 5 -12.76 6.48 15.68
N PRO A 6 -13.92 7.13 15.52
CA PRO A 6 -14.07 8.16 14.51
C PRO A 6 -13.32 9.42 14.92
N VAL A 7 -12.36 9.84 14.10
CA VAL A 7 -11.67 11.15 14.25
C VAL A 7 -12.64 12.29 13.98
N HIS A 8 -13.51 12.08 12.98
CA HIS A 8 -14.61 12.98 12.66
C HIS A 8 -15.94 12.27 12.94
N SER A 9 -16.85 12.94 13.66
CA SER A 9 -18.12 12.36 14.12
C SER A 9 -19.29 12.55 13.13
N GLY A 10 -19.13 13.37 12.09
CA GLY A 10 -20.15 13.59 11.05
C GLY A 10 -20.09 12.56 9.92
N SER A 11 -21.24 12.08 9.42
CA SER A 11 -21.32 11.06 8.37
C SER A 11 -20.53 11.40 7.10
N ALA A 12 -20.60 12.65 6.66
CA ALA A 12 -19.84 13.14 5.51
C ALA A 12 -18.32 13.09 5.75
N ALA A 13 -17.87 13.42 6.96
CA ALA A 13 -16.46 13.41 7.31
C ALA A 13 -15.92 11.99 7.50
N ILE A 14 -16.71 11.08 8.09
CA ILE A 14 -16.39 9.64 8.16
C ILE A 14 -16.23 9.06 6.76
N HIS A 15 -17.11 9.45 5.83
CA HIS A 15 -17.01 9.03 4.44
C HIS A 15 -15.71 9.53 3.78
N ALA A 16 -15.34 10.79 4.00
CA ALA A 16 -14.11 11.37 3.48
C ALA A 16 -12.84 10.68 4.06
N ASP A 17 -12.86 10.32 5.35
CA ASP A 17 -11.79 9.52 5.97
C ASP A 17 -11.68 8.15 5.31
N ALA A 18 -12.80 7.47 5.07
CA ALA A 18 -12.81 6.17 4.42
C ALA A 18 -12.27 6.24 2.98
N LEU A 19 -12.64 7.28 2.22
CA LEU A 19 -12.10 7.51 0.87
C LEU A 19 -10.59 7.76 0.90
N THR A 20 -10.11 8.54 1.88
CA THR A 20 -8.67 8.80 2.03
C THR A 20 -7.91 7.54 2.41
N MET A 21 -8.45 6.74 3.35
CA MET A 21 -7.88 5.45 3.69
C MET A 21 -7.84 4.51 2.48
N ALA A 22 -8.88 4.49 1.65
CA ALA A 22 -8.91 3.68 0.42
C ALA A 22 -7.85 4.16 -0.59
N TYR A 23 -7.76 5.47 -0.83
CA TYR A 23 -6.73 6.07 -1.69
C TYR A 23 -5.31 5.70 -1.24
N ALA A 24 -5.01 5.90 0.05
CA ALA A 24 -3.70 5.59 0.61
C ALA A 24 -3.40 4.09 0.55
N THR A 25 -4.39 3.25 0.87
CA THR A 25 -4.24 1.78 0.80
C THR A 25 -3.95 1.31 -0.62
N LEU A 26 -4.68 1.82 -1.61
CA LEU A 26 -4.44 1.50 -3.02
C LEU A 26 -3.05 1.96 -3.48
N GLY A 27 -2.61 3.15 -3.09
CA GLY A 27 -1.26 3.65 -3.38
C GLY A 27 -0.18 2.73 -2.79
N LEU A 28 -0.34 2.32 -1.52
CA LEU A 28 0.59 1.38 -0.89
C LEU A 28 0.58 0.00 -1.54
N ILE A 29 -0.60 -0.53 -1.88
CA ILE A 29 -0.74 -1.80 -2.61
C ILE A 29 0.06 -1.74 -3.91
N GLN A 30 -0.04 -0.66 -4.67
CA GLN A 30 0.70 -0.50 -5.93
C GLN A 30 2.22 -0.47 -5.70
N LEU A 31 2.70 0.24 -4.67
CA LEU A 31 4.13 0.28 -4.32
C LEU A 31 4.66 -1.11 -3.95
N PHE A 32 3.94 -1.84 -3.08
CA PHE A 32 4.32 -3.19 -2.69
C PHE A 32 4.18 -4.21 -3.83
N HIS A 33 3.19 -4.02 -4.71
CA HIS A 33 3.02 -4.86 -5.88
C HIS A 33 4.15 -4.67 -6.90
N ALA A 34 4.66 -3.45 -7.07
CA ALA A 34 5.79 -3.18 -7.96
C ALA A 34 7.04 -3.99 -7.60
N PHE A 35 7.32 -4.18 -6.29
CA PHE A 35 8.39 -5.09 -5.84
C PHE A 35 8.14 -6.53 -6.30
N ASN A 36 6.90 -6.98 -6.21
CA ASN A 36 6.54 -8.35 -6.52
C ASN A 36 6.57 -8.66 -8.02
N VAL A 37 6.11 -7.74 -8.88
CA VAL A 37 6.09 -7.91 -10.34
C VAL A 37 7.49 -7.91 -10.94
N LYS A 38 8.44 -7.20 -10.31
CA LYS A 38 9.86 -7.23 -10.70
C LYS A 38 10.46 -8.65 -10.69
N SER A 39 9.93 -9.56 -9.87
CA SER A 39 10.31 -10.96 -9.86
C SER A 39 9.11 -11.86 -10.16
N ILE A 40 8.91 -12.11 -11.46
CA ILE A 40 7.78 -12.90 -11.98
C ILE A 40 7.87 -14.38 -11.56
N HIS A 41 9.08 -14.94 -11.35
CA HIS A 41 9.27 -16.38 -11.11
C HIS A 41 10.07 -16.73 -9.84
N GLN A 42 10.70 -15.75 -9.20
CA GLN A 42 11.48 -15.95 -7.97
C GLN A 42 10.82 -15.22 -6.79
N SER A 43 11.06 -15.67 -5.56
CA SER A 43 10.50 -14.98 -4.39
C SER A 43 11.22 -13.65 -4.20
N LEU A 44 10.51 -12.64 -3.71
CA LEU A 44 11.10 -11.35 -3.37
C LEU A 44 12.31 -11.50 -2.42
N PHE A 45 12.23 -12.49 -1.51
CA PHE A 45 13.27 -12.80 -0.53
C PHE A 45 14.51 -13.46 -1.14
N THR A 46 14.38 -14.14 -2.29
CA THR A 46 15.52 -14.79 -2.98
C THR A 46 16.22 -13.87 -3.97
N VAL A 47 15.51 -12.94 -4.59
CA VAL A 47 16.06 -12.01 -5.61
C VAL A 47 16.78 -10.82 -5.00
N GLY A 48 16.47 -10.49 -3.74
CA GLY A 48 16.94 -9.29 -3.06
C GLY A 48 16.17 -8.05 -3.54
N ALA A 49 15.08 -7.73 -2.84
CA ALA A 49 14.23 -6.57 -3.13
C ALA A 49 15.04 -5.28 -3.36
N PHE A 50 16.11 -5.09 -2.59
CA PHE A 50 16.87 -3.85 -2.52
C PHE A 50 18.07 -3.75 -3.48
N ARG A 51 18.29 -4.72 -4.38
CA ARG A 51 19.50 -4.72 -5.25
C ARG A 51 19.53 -3.57 -6.27
N ASN A 52 18.37 -3.09 -6.71
CA ASN A 52 18.28 -1.96 -7.65
C ASN A 52 18.02 -0.66 -6.86
N LYS A 53 19.08 0.13 -6.65
CA LYS A 53 19.00 1.39 -5.92
C LYS A 53 18.03 2.39 -6.57
N ALA A 54 18.07 2.54 -7.89
CA ALA A 54 17.17 3.47 -8.61
C ALA A 54 15.70 3.10 -8.40
N PHE A 55 15.37 1.81 -8.48
CA PHE A 55 14.00 1.32 -8.19
C PHE A 55 13.58 1.62 -6.75
N ASN A 56 14.44 1.37 -5.77
CA ASN A 56 14.11 1.65 -4.37
C ASN A 56 13.90 3.16 -4.12
N TRP A 57 14.72 4.01 -4.75
CA TRP A 57 14.56 5.46 -4.69
C TRP A 57 13.25 5.92 -5.33
N ALA A 58 12.85 5.31 -6.46
CA ALA A 58 11.56 5.61 -7.08
C ALA A 58 10.39 5.22 -6.17
N ILE A 59 10.43 4.04 -5.52
CA ILE A 59 9.42 3.64 -4.55
C ILE A 59 9.36 4.61 -3.37
N LEU A 60 10.52 4.97 -2.80
CA LEU A 60 10.58 5.88 -1.66
C LEU A 60 10.02 7.26 -2.04
N ALA A 61 10.40 7.78 -3.21
CA ALA A 61 9.87 9.04 -3.73
C ALA A 61 8.35 8.97 -3.91
N SER A 62 7.81 7.88 -4.48
CA SER A 62 6.37 7.70 -4.64
C SER A 62 5.63 7.58 -3.31
N PHE A 63 6.22 6.91 -2.31
CA PHE A 63 5.66 6.86 -0.95
C PHE A 63 5.62 8.25 -0.31
N VAL A 64 6.71 9.03 -0.45
CA VAL A 64 6.76 10.42 0.05
C VAL A 64 5.72 11.28 -0.65
N LEU A 65 5.59 11.18 -1.98
CA LEU A 65 4.57 11.91 -2.72
C LEU A 65 3.15 11.55 -2.28
N LEU A 66 2.87 10.26 -2.05
CA LEU A 66 1.60 9.80 -1.49
C LEU A 66 1.34 10.37 -0.09
N ALA A 67 2.36 10.42 0.77
CA ALA A 67 2.23 11.02 2.09
C ALA A 67 2.00 12.53 2.01
N VAL A 68 2.66 13.23 1.08
CA VAL A 68 2.52 14.67 0.85
C VAL A 68 1.09 15.03 0.47
N THR A 69 0.41 14.23 -0.35
CA THR A 69 -0.99 14.52 -0.72
C THR A 69 -1.93 14.55 0.48
N ILE A 70 -1.61 13.81 1.55
CA ILE A 70 -2.44 13.69 2.75
C ILE A 70 -2.00 14.66 3.85
N LEU A 71 -0.68 14.81 4.06
CA LEU A 71 -0.12 15.51 5.22
C LEU A 71 0.12 17.01 4.99
N VAL A 72 0.29 17.46 3.75
CA VAL A 72 0.63 18.86 3.46
C VAL A 72 -0.65 19.68 3.22
N PRO A 73 -0.91 20.73 4.01
CA PRO A 73 -2.04 21.63 3.78
C PRO A 73 -2.01 22.23 2.38
N GLY A 74 -3.16 22.26 1.71
CA GLY A 74 -3.30 22.72 0.31
C GLY A 74 -3.25 21.57 -0.69
N PHE A 75 -2.37 20.59 -0.50
CA PHE A 75 -2.39 19.36 -1.29
C PHE A 75 -3.58 18.47 -0.93
N ASN A 76 -3.90 18.35 0.36
CA ASN A 76 -5.07 17.61 0.81
C ASN A 76 -6.37 18.07 0.12
N GLY A 77 -6.58 19.38 -0.01
CA GLY A 77 -7.71 19.95 -0.75
C GLY A 77 -7.65 19.67 -2.25
N LEU A 78 -6.47 19.75 -2.86
CA LEU A 78 -6.28 19.43 -4.28
C LEU A 78 -6.64 17.97 -4.60
N PHE A 79 -6.24 17.05 -3.74
CA PHE A 79 -6.48 15.60 -3.90
C PHE A 79 -7.79 15.12 -3.28
N HIS A 80 -8.59 16.02 -2.69
CA HIS A 80 -9.85 15.69 -2.02
C HIS A 80 -9.69 14.60 -0.94
N VAL A 81 -8.63 14.71 -0.15
CA VAL A 81 -8.30 13.80 0.96
C VAL A 81 -8.32 14.52 2.31
N THR A 82 -8.53 13.75 3.38
CA THR A 82 -8.59 14.24 4.77
C THR A 82 -7.36 13.84 5.56
N SER A 83 -7.08 14.54 6.65
CA SER A 83 -6.02 14.14 7.57
C SER A 83 -6.40 12.84 8.28
N LEU A 84 -5.51 11.85 8.24
CA LEU A 84 -5.70 10.58 8.94
C LEU A 84 -5.07 10.61 10.33
N ASP A 85 -5.76 10.03 11.31
CA ASP A 85 -5.20 9.73 12.63
C ASP A 85 -4.23 8.54 12.60
N TRP A 86 -3.41 8.44 13.63
CA TRP A 86 -2.48 7.34 13.85
C TRP A 86 -3.08 5.94 13.67
N HIS A 87 -4.28 5.69 14.20
CA HIS A 87 -4.93 4.38 14.05
C HIS A 87 -5.33 4.07 12.60
N GLN A 88 -5.74 5.09 11.85
CA GLN A 88 -6.09 4.95 10.44
C GLN A 88 -4.83 4.70 9.60
N TRP A 89 -3.72 5.38 9.90
CA TRP A 89 -2.42 5.13 9.28
C TRP A 89 -1.92 3.71 9.49
N ILE A 90 -1.98 3.19 10.72
CA ILE A 90 -1.60 1.79 11.00
C ILE A 90 -2.46 0.82 10.18
N THR A 91 -3.76 1.07 10.09
CA THR A 91 -4.68 0.23 9.31
C THR A 91 -4.31 0.23 7.83
N VAL A 92 -4.08 1.42 7.26
CA VAL A 92 -3.68 1.61 5.86
C VAL A 92 -2.34 0.93 5.55
N LEU A 93 -1.33 1.13 6.41
CA LEU A 93 -0.02 0.50 6.27
C LEU A 93 -0.10 -1.02 6.38
N GLY A 94 -0.86 -1.54 7.35
CA GLY A 94 -1.09 -2.97 7.52
C GLY A 94 -1.78 -3.61 6.32
N ALA A 95 -2.82 -2.95 5.79
CA ALA A 95 -3.52 -3.40 4.58
C ALA A 95 -2.60 -3.39 3.35
N GLY A 96 -1.76 -2.36 3.20
CA GLY A 96 -0.74 -2.31 2.16
C GLY A 96 0.22 -3.49 2.25
N VAL A 97 0.81 -3.73 3.42
CA VAL A 97 1.77 -4.83 3.64
C VAL A 97 1.15 -6.20 3.36
N ALA A 98 -0.14 -6.39 3.65
CA ALA A 98 -0.85 -7.62 3.34
C ALA A 98 -0.76 -7.99 1.84
N MET A 99 -0.61 -7.01 0.94
CA MET A 99 -0.38 -7.26 -0.48
C MET A 99 0.87 -8.09 -0.75
N ILE A 100 1.96 -7.87 -0.01
CA ILE A 100 3.19 -8.67 -0.16
C ILE A 100 2.89 -10.14 0.17
N VAL A 101 2.20 -10.37 1.28
CA VAL A 101 1.83 -11.71 1.75
C VAL A 101 0.95 -12.41 0.73
N ILE A 102 -0.10 -11.73 0.25
CA ILE A 102 -1.03 -12.27 -0.76
C ILE A 102 -0.27 -12.71 -2.02
N VAL A 103 0.63 -11.85 -2.54
CA VAL A 103 1.35 -12.17 -3.79
C VAL A 103 2.37 -13.29 -3.60
N GLU A 104 3.09 -13.35 -2.46
CA GLU A 104 4.01 -14.46 -2.21
C GLU A 104 3.25 -15.80 -2.08
N ILE A 105 2.06 -15.81 -1.47
CA ILE A 105 1.18 -16.99 -1.45
C ILE A 105 0.81 -17.43 -2.88
N VAL A 106 0.38 -16.48 -3.73
CA VAL A 106 0.06 -16.77 -5.14
C VAL A 106 1.26 -17.38 -5.86
N LYS A 107 2.45 -16.80 -5.70
CA LYS A 107 3.70 -17.31 -6.30
C LYS A 107 4.07 -18.71 -5.79
N VAL A 108 3.74 -19.06 -4.54
CA VAL A 108 3.97 -20.42 -4.00
C VAL A 108 3.06 -21.43 -4.70
N PHE A 109 1.78 -21.13 -4.84
CA PHE A 109 0.83 -22.01 -5.54
C PHE A 109 1.18 -22.17 -7.03
N GLU A 110 1.59 -21.10 -7.70
CA GLU A 110 2.03 -21.15 -9.10
C GLU A 110 3.28 -22.03 -9.27
N ARG A 111 4.24 -21.93 -8.35
CA ARG A 111 5.45 -22.77 -8.35
C ARG A 111 5.11 -24.24 -8.10
N ALA A 112 4.21 -24.54 -7.17
CA ALA A 112 3.74 -25.90 -6.92
C ALA A 112 3.06 -26.52 -8.16
N ARG A 113 2.20 -25.76 -8.84
CA ARG A 113 1.53 -26.20 -10.09
C ARG A 113 2.51 -26.44 -11.24
N ARG A 114 3.57 -25.62 -11.38
CA ARG A 114 4.60 -25.83 -12.42
C ARG A 114 5.39 -27.13 -12.19
N LYS A 115 5.70 -27.47 -10.93
CA LYS A 115 6.42 -28.71 -10.60
C LYS A 115 5.61 -29.98 -10.87
N GLN A 116 4.28 -29.91 -10.83
CA GLN A 116 3.40 -31.06 -11.13
C GLN A 116 3.22 -31.31 -12.65
N ARG A 117 3.56 -30.33 -13.50
CA ARG A 117 3.42 -30.41 -14.96
C ARG A 117 4.73 -30.75 -15.68
N ALA A 118 5.84 -30.82 -14.95
CA ALA A 118 7.17 -31.19 -15.44
C ALA A 118 7.50 -32.60 -14.96
#